data_AF-A0A376F646-F1
#
_entry.id   AF-A0A376F646-F1
#
_cell.length_a   1.000
_cell.length_b   1.000
_cell.length_c   1.000
_cell.angle_alpha   90.00
_cell.angle_beta   90.00
_cell.angle_gamma   90.00
#
_symmetry.space_group_name_H-M   'P 1'
#
loop_
_entity.id
_entity.type
_entity.pdbx_description
1 polymer ?
#
loop_
_entity_poly.entity_id
_entity_poly.type
_entity_poly.pdbx_seq_one_letter_code
_entity_poly.pdbx_strand_id
1 'polypeptide(L)'
;MAPLPGTLTLQILPGRVSDVIIQDQSGLPVHRWNNVPQAPGDLLDLRGLEQGLENLQRIPGSQASIRLMPGENPGDTRVEIKRDKRKAWRLGSWFDDSGSKYTGRYQGGLALYLDNPTSLNDMFYAAYGGGFKNENGKRNDNSSAFYSVPWGYWALELYASQYRTTQTIHSGDFHYRYSSDEKLMTAALNRVVYRSASQKTTLGFKGIKRDSRYDLNDVEVEVQHRDTSSWQLSLEHLAYLPFGQLTASLGYQHAAPLVW
;
A
#
# COMPACT_ATOMS: atom_id res chain seq x y z
N MET A 1 53.75 20.97 -44.69
CA MET A 1 52.44 21.11 -44.00
C MET A 1 52.52 20.28 -42.73
N ALA A 2 52.44 20.90 -41.55
CA ALA A 2 52.41 20.15 -40.29
C ALA A 2 51.03 19.48 -40.14
N PRO A 3 50.95 18.21 -39.71
CA PRO A 3 49.67 17.55 -39.51
C PRO A 3 48.90 18.26 -38.39
N LEU A 4 47.62 18.57 -38.61
CA LEU A 4 46.73 19.07 -37.56
C LEU A 4 46.60 17.99 -36.49
N PRO A 5 46.68 18.33 -35.18
CA PRO A 5 46.45 17.36 -34.13
C PRO A 5 45.04 16.77 -34.28
N GLY A 6 44.97 15.44 -34.42
CA GLY A 6 43.73 14.69 -34.63
C GLY A 6 42.93 14.54 -33.33
N THR A 7 42.38 15.64 -32.82
CA THR A 7 41.53 15.62 -31.62
C THR A 7 40.07 15.35 -31.99
N LEU A 8 39.49 14.27 -31.46
CA LEU A 8 38.05 13.99 -31.53
C LEU A 8 37.34 14.61 -30.33
N THR A 9 36.42 15.54 -30.58
CA THR A 9 35.56 16.12 -29.54
C THR A 9 34.19 15.46 -29.59
N LEU A 10 33.81 14.76 -28.52
CA LEU A 10 32.47 14.21 -28.34
C LEU A 10 31.61 15.20 -27.56
N GLN A 11 30.49 15.62 -28.16
CA GLN A 11 29.51 16.47 -27.50
C GLN A 11 28.25 15.65 -27.19
N ILE A 12 27.83 15.65 -25.93
CA ILE A 12 26.58 15.03 -25.49
C ILE A 12 25.59 16.15 -25.22
N LEU A 13 24.45 16.13 -25.92
CA LEU A 13 23.30 16.97 -25.61
C LEU A 13 22.29 16.11 -24.81
N PRO A 14 22.29 16.20 -23.47
CA PRO A 14 21.40 15.38 -22.67
C PRO A 14 19.95 15.86 -22.83
N GLY A 15 19.03 14.90 -22.93
CA GLY A 15 17.61 15.18 -22.94
C GLY A 15 17.13 15.76 -21.61
N ARG A 16 16.27 16.77 -21.64
CA ARG A 16 15.66 17.38 -20.45
C ARG A 16 14.15 17.38 -20.54
N VAL A 17 13.49 17.29 -19.38
CA VAL A 17 12.04 17.42 -19.30
C VAL A 17 11.68 18.90 -19.42
N SER A 18 10.92 19.27 -20.45
CA SER A 18 10.43 20.64 -20.59
C SER A 18 9.10 20.85 -19.87
N ASP A 19 8.23 19.83 -19.87
CA ASP A 19 6.93 19.87 -19.20
C ASP A 19 6.41 18.45 -18.91
N VAL A 20 5.53 18.31 -17.90
CA VAL A 20 4.86 17.07 -17.53
C VAL A 20 3.36 17.31 -17.39
N ILE A 21 2.60 16.80 -18.34
CA ILE A 21 1.15 17.03 -18.45
C ILE A 21 0.41 15.72 -18.17
N ILE A 22 -0.47 15.73 -17.18
CA ILE A 22 -1.40 14.61 -16.92
C ILE A 22 -2.76 14.95 -17.52
N GLN A 23 -3.16 14.21 -18.54
CA GLN A 23 -4.47 14.25 -19.16
C GLN A 23 -5.35 13.16 -18.53
N ASP A 24 -6.25 13.57 -17.64
CA ASP A 24 -7.25 12.69 -17.05
C ASP A 24 -8.52 12.69 -17.90
N GLN A 25 -8.86 11.54 -18.48
CA GLN A 25 -10.04 11.41 -19.34
C GLN A 25 -11.33 11.10 -18.56
N SER A 26 -11.21 10.84 -17.26
CA SER A 26 -12.29 10.37 -16.39
C SER A 26 -12.92 11.44 -15.50
N GLY A 27 -12.36 12.66 -15.49
CA GLY A 27 -12.83 13.76 -14.66
C GLY A 27 -12.47 13.61 -13.17
N LEU A 28 -11.56 12.70 -12.82
CA LEU A 28 -11.08 12.49 -11.45
C LEU A 28 -9.68 13.09 -11.28
N PRO A 29 -9.55 14.37 -10.89
CA PRO A 29 -8.28 15.08 -10.90
C PRO A 29 -7.22 14.35 -10.08
N VAL A 30 -5.98 14.40 -10.59
CA VAL A 30 -4.79 13.87 -9.92
C VAL A 30 -3.65 14.87 -10.01
N HIS A 31 -2.94 15.05 -8.91
CA HIS A 31 -1.82 15.97 -8.87
C HIS A 31 -0.52 15.35 -9.39
N ARG A 32 0.20 16.07 -10.26
CA ARG A 32 1.51 15.61 -10.76
C ARG A 32 2.59 15.59 -9.69
N TRP A 33 2.55 16.55 -8.75
CA TRP A 33 3.68 16.85 -7.87
C TRP A 33 4.02 15.69 -6.93
N ASN A 34 3.01 14.93 -6.51
CA ASN A 34 3.21 13.74 -5.69
C ASN A 34 3.30 12.48 -6.55
N ASN A 35 2.65 12.41 -7.71
CA ASN A 35 2.67 11.17 -8.48
C ASN A 35 3.94 10.98 -9.30
N VAL A 36 4.44 12.03 -9.95
CA VAL A 36 5.53 11.94 -10.93
C VAL A 36 6.80 12.58 -10.35
N PRO A 37 7.85 11.80 -10.05
CA PRO A 37 9.12 12.33 -9.52
C PRO A 37 9.81 13.36 -10.42
N GLN A 38 9.61 13.25 -11.73
CA GLN A 38 10.23 14.11 -12.75
C GLN A 38 9.53 15.47 -12.84
N ALA A 39 10.32 16.54 -12.87
CA ALA A 39 9.86 17.92 -12.98
C ALA A 39 10.48 18.63 -14.21
N PRO A 40 9.88 19.73 -14.68
CA PRO A 40 10.49 20.58 -15.70
C PRO A 40 11.90 21.03 -15.30
N GLY A 41 12.85 20.91 -16.22
CA GLY A 41 14.28 21.20 -16.03
C GLY A 41 15.14 19.99 -15.70
N ASP A 42 14.55 18.90 -15.21
CA ASP A 42 15.26 17.67 -14.87
C ASP A 42 15.88 17.01 -16.11
N LEU A 43 16.96 16.25 -15.91
CA LEU A 43 17.44 15.33 -16.93
C LEU A 43 16.37 14.24 -17.15
N LEU A 44 16.11 13.90 -18.41
CA LEU A 44 15.14 12.89 -18.75
C LEU A 44 15.60 11.49 -18.27
N ASP A 45 15.12 11.09 -17.09
CA ASP A 45 15.22 9.75 -16.54
C ASP A 45 13.94 8.91 -16.71
N LEU A 46 14.06 7.80 -17.45
CA LEU A 46 12.97 6.85 -17.62
C LEU A 46 12.49 6.23 -16.29
N ARG A 47 13.36 6.07 -15.29
CA ARG A 47 12.99 5.46 -14.01
C ARG A 47 12.02 6.33 -13.22
N GLY A 48 12.22 7.65 -13.23
CA GLY A 48 11.26 8.59 -12.67
C GLY A 48 9.89 8.52 -13.33
N LEU A 49 9.86 8.38 -14.66
CA LEU A 49 8.61 8.26 -15.42
C LEU A 49 7.89 6.93 -15.17
N GLU A 50 8.63 5.82 -15.15
CA GLU A 50 8.10 4.50 -14.78
C GLU A 50 7.54 4.49 -13.36
N GLN A 51 8.22 5.14 -12.40
CA GLN A 51 7.72 5.27 -11.04
C GLN A 51 6.42 6.08 -11.00
N GLY A 52 6.34 7.17 -11.76
CA GLY A 52 5.11 7.97 -11.88
C GLY A 52 3.96 7.19 -12.51
N LEU A 53 4.26 6.37 -13.52
CA LEU A 53 3.29 5.48 -14.14
C LEU A 53 2.76 4.44 -13.15
N GLU A 54 3.66 3.80 -12.40
CA GLU A 54 3.33 2.81 -11.38
C GLU A 54 2.47 3.44 -10.27
N ASN A 55 2.81 4.65 -9.81
CA ASN A 55 1.99 5.39 -8.86
C ASN A 55 0.57 5.55 -9.40
N LEU A 56 0.40 6.11 -10.61
CA LEU A 56 -0.90 6.34 -11.23
C LEU A 56 -1.72 5.06 -11.46
N GLN A 57 -1.06 3.91 -11.65
CA GLN A 57 -1.69 2.59 -11.83
C GLN A 57 -1.94 1.85 -10.51
N ARG A 58 -1.47 2.36 -9.36
CA ARG A 58 -1.64 1.72 -8.05
C ARG A 58 -3.11 1.48 -7.70
N ILE A 59 -4.02 2.35 -8.14
CA ILE A 59 -5.44 2.21 -7.85
C ILE A 59 -6.08 1.19 -8.81
N PRO A 60 -6.81 0.18 -8.32
CA PRO A 60 -7.46 -0.83 -9.17
C PRO A 60 -8.35 -0.21 -10.26
N GLY A 61 -8.18 -0.69 -11.49
CA GLY A 61 -8.89 -0.18 -12.66
C GLY A 61 -8.36 1.14 -13.22
N SER A 62 -7.34 1.74 -12.62
CA SER A 62 -6.62 2.87 -13.20
C SER A 62 -5.65 2.37 -14.27
N GLN A 63 -5.79 2.90 -15.49
CA GLN A 63 -4.83 2.67 -16.57
C GLN A 63 -4.14 3.99 -16.89
N ALA A 64 -2.82 3.93 -17.06
CA ALA A 64 -2.05 5.09 -17.47
C ALA A 64 -1.05 4.71 -18.57
N SER A 65 -0.70 5.67 -19.41
CA SER A 65 0.30 5.54 -20.47
C SER A 65 1.10 6.82 -20.62
N ILE A 66 2.34 6.72 -21.08
CA ILE A 66 3.25 7.85 -21.26
C ILE A 66 3.60 7.99 -22.74
N ARG A 67 3.68 9.24 -23.21
CA ARG A 67 4.25 9.60 -24.50
C ARG A 67 5.31 10.68 -24.29
N LEU A 68 6.45 10.49 -24.95
CA LEU A 68 7.54 11.46 -24.98
C LEU A 68 7.43 12.22 -26.30
N MET A 69 7.14 13.51 -26.21
CA MET A 69 7.00 14.40 -27.36
C MET A 69 8.20 15.34 -27.41
N PRO A 70 8.67 15.76 -28.61
CA PRO A 70 9.68 16.81 -28.72
C PRO A 70 9.22 18.09 -28.01
N GLY A 71 10.13 18.72 -27.26
CA GLY A 71 9.92 20.04 -26.67
C GLY A 71 10.22 21.17 -27.65
N GLU A 72 10.27 22.41 -27.14
CA GLU A 72 10.49 23.60 -27.97
C GLU A 72 11.96 23.79 -28.38
N ASN A 73 12.90 23.44 -27.50
CA ASN A 73 14.34 23.56 -27.78
C ASN A 73 14.98 22.20 -28.11
N PRO A 74 16.12 22.17 -28.83
CA PRO A 74 16.91 20.95 -29.01
C PRO A 74 17.30 20.31 -27.67
N GLY A 75 16.95 19.03 -27.50
CA GLY A 75 17.18 18.29 -26.26
C GLY A 75 15.99 18.33 -25.29
N ASP A 76 14.99 19.17 -25.51
CA ASP A 76 13.79 19.19 -24.67
C ASP A 76 12.83 18.07 -25.02
N THR A 77 12.20 17.50 -23.99
CA THR A 77 11.18 16.47 -24.09
C THR A 77 9.98 16.86 -23.23
N ARG A 78 8.81 16.95 -23.85
CA ARG A 78 7.52 17.08 -23.17
C ARG A 78 6.98 15.69 -22.84
N VAL A 79 6.61 15.47 -21.59
CA VAL A 79 6.05 14.21 -21.11
C VAL A 79 4.53 14.35 -21.04
N GLU A 80 3.81 13.55 -21.81
CA GLU A 80 2.36 13.47 -21.77
C GLU A 80 1.92 12.15 -21.14
N ILE A 81 1.16 12.23 -20.06
CA ILE A 81 0.61 11.09 -19.35
C ILE A 81 -0.90 11.06 -19.55
N LYS A 82 -1.42 9.98 -20.11
CA LYS A 82 -2.87 9.77 -20.22
C LYS A 82 -3.32 8.79 -19.16
N ARG A 83 -4.35 9.16 -18.39
CA ARG A 83 -4.97 8.31 -17.37
C ARG A 83 -6.45 8.11 -17.66
N ASP A 84 -6.92 6.87 -17.53
CA ASP A 84 -8.34 6.50 -17.53
C ASP A 84 -8.68 5.77 -16.23
N LYS A 85 -9.67 6.30 -15.50
CA LYS A 85 -10.21 5.71 -14.27
C LYS A 85 -11.69 6.05 -14.08
N ARG A 86 -12.57 5.14 -14.47
CA ARG A 86 -14.00 5.45 -14.59
C ARG A 86 -14.79 5.62 -13.29
N LYS A 87 -14.29 5.13 -12.15
CA LYS A 87 -15.00 5.17 -10.86
C LYS A 87 -14.07 5.59 -9.73
N ALA A 88 -14.57 6.47 -8.86
CA ALA A 88 -13.89 6.91 -7.64
C ALA A 88 -14.22 6.05 -6.41
N TRP A 89 -15.04 5.01 -6.58
CA TRP A 89 -15.42 4.13 -5.49
C TRP A 89 -15.66 2.71 -6.00
N ARG A 90 -15.48 1.75 -5.11
CA ARG A 90 -15.81 0.33 -5.35
C ARG A 90 -16.50 -0.24 -4.12
N LEU A 91 -17.38 -1.21 -4.36
CA LEU A 91 -18.01 -2.01 -3.30
C LEU A 91 -17.56 -3.46 -3.50
N GLY A 92 -17.14 -4.11 -2.42
CA GLY A 92 -16.83 -5.53 -2.38
C GLY A 92 -17.65 -6.23 -1.31
N SER A 93 -17.98 -7.49 -1.55
CA SER A 93 -18.55 -8.39 -0.55
C SER A 93 -17.83 -9.72 -0.62
N TRP A 94 -17.84 -10.46 0.47
CA TRP A 94 -17.30 -11.82 0.52
C TRP A 94 -18.15 -12.70 1.43
N PHE A 95 -18.09 -14.00 1.18
CA PHE A 95 -18.70 -15.05 1.98
C PHE A 95 -17.86 -16.31 1.86
N ASP A 96 -17.43 -16.87 2.97
CA ASP A 96 -16.56 -18.05 3.02
C ASP A 96 -16.76 -18.86 4.31
N ASP A 97 -16.04 -19.99 4.42
CA ASP A 97 -16.04 -20.86 5.60
C ASP A 97 -14.70 -20.89 6.34
N SER A 98 -13.89 -19.83 6.20
CA SER A 98 -12.53 -19.72 6.76
C SER A 98 -12.50 -19.49 8.28
N GLY A 99 -13.65 -19.24 8.90
CA GLY A 99 -13.77 -19.03 10.33
C GLY A 99 -13.59 -20.30 11.16
N SER A 100 -13.37 -20.14 12.47
CA SER A 100 -13.14 -21.27 13.38
C SER A 100 -14.43 -21.98 13.77
N LYS A 101 -14.37 -23.30 13.94
CA LYS A 101 -15.48 -24.11 14.49
C LYS A 101 -15.94 -23.62 15.88
N TYR A 102 -15.05 -22.99 16.64
CA TYR A 102 -15.33 -22.54 18.00
C TYR A 102 -15.96 -21.15 18.06
N THR A 103 -15.75 -20.31 17.04
CA THR A 103 -16.14 -18.88 17.06
C THR A 103 -17.09 -18.50 15.92
N GLY A 104 -17.28 -19.39 14.94
CA GLY A 104 -18.17 -19.22 13.80
C GLY A 104 -17.45 -19.58 12.50
N ARG A 105 -17.87 -20.66 11.85
CA ARG A 105 -17.23 -21.18 10.61
C ARG A 105 -17.53 -20.29 9.41
N TYR A 106 -18.79 -19.95 9.20
CA TYR A 106 -19.23 -19.17 8.04
C TYR A 106 -19.12 -17.69 8.31
N GLN A 107 -18.32 -17.01 7.51
CA GLN A 107 -18.07 -15.58 7.62
C GLN A 107 -18.44 -14.86 6.34
N GLY A 108 -18.62 -13.56 6.45
CA GLY A 108 -18.53 -12.66 5.32
C GLY A 108 -18.71 -11.23 5.74
N GLY A 109 -18.80 -10.35 4.75
CA GLY A 109 -18.78 -8.93 5.02
C GLY A 109 -18.86 -8.08 3.77
N LEU A 110 -18.68 -6.79 3.99
CA LEU A 110 -18.75 -5.72 3.01
C LEU A 110 -17.53 -4.81 3.15
N ALA A 111 -17.04 -4.31 2.02
CA ALA A 111 -15.95 -3.35 1.96
C ALA A 111 -16.31 -2.22 0.99
N LEU A 112 -16.18 -0.98 1.46
CA LEU A 112 -16.27 0.23 0.64
C LEU A 112 -14.85 0.74 0.40
N TYR A 113 -14.52 0.96 -0.87
CA TYR A 113 -13.27 1.57 -1.31
C TYR A 113 -13.56 2.95 -1.86
N LEU A 114 -12.82 3.96 -1.41
CA LEU A 114 -12.78 5.30 -1.97
C LEU A 114 -11.41 5.49 -2.62
N ASP A 115 -11.45 5.67 -3.93
CA ASP A 115 -10.30 5.61 -4.80
C ASP A 115 -10.00 7.03 -5.31
N ASN A 116 -8.86 7.60 -4.91
CA ASN A 116 -8.43 8.99 -5.15
C ASN A 116 -9.31 10.07 -4.47
N PRO A 117 -9.68 9.93 -3.17
CA PRO A 117 -10.56 10.89 -2.50
C PRO A 117 -9.94 12.29 -2.33
N THR A 118 -8.61 12.43 -2.31
CA THR A 118 -7.94 13.74 -2.12
C THR A 118 -7.20 14.25 -3.35
N SER A 119 -7.39 13.62 -4.52
CA SER A 119 -6.63 13.91 -5.75
C SER A 119 -5.13 13.66 -5.66
N LEU A 120 -4.64 13.03 -4.59
CA LEU A 120 -3.26 12.62 -4.40
C LEU A 120 -3.00 11.20 -4.90
N ASN A 121 -3.94 10.61 -5.65
CA ASN A 121 -3.91 9.22 -6.06
C ASN A 121 -3.83 8.26 -4.86
N ASP A 122 -4.51 8.65 -3.80
CA ASP A 122 -4.64 7.91 -2.56
C ASP A 122 -5.77 6.86 -2.63
N MET A 123 -5.71 5.88 -1.75
CA MET A 123 -6.73 4.84 -1.63
C MET A 123 -7.15 4.72 -0.16
N PHE A 124 -8.44 4.81 0.08
CA PHE A 124 -9.05 4.51 1.37
C PHE A 124 -9.96 3.30 1.23
N TYR A 125 -9.99 2.41 2.21
CA TYR A 125 -11.09 1.46 2.33
C TYR A 125 -11.50 1.29 3.79
N ALA A 126 -12.78 0.97 3.98
CA ALA A 126 -13.33 0.48 5.23
C ALA A 126 -14.08 -0.81 4.97
N ALA A 127 -13.86 -1.81 5.82
CA ALA A 127 -14.51 -3.11 5.72
C ALA A 127 -15.07 -3.54 7.08
N TYR A 128 -16.21 -4.22 7.03
CA TYR A 128 -16.85 -4.82 8.19
C TYR A 128 -17.35 -6.21 7.82
N GLY A 129 -17.13 -7.18 8.70
CA GLY A 129 -17.57 -8.54 8.50
C GLY A 129 -17.74 -9.29 9.82
N GLY A 130 -18.21 -10.52 9.71
CA GLY A 130 -18.41 -11.37 10.87
C GLY A 130 -19.08 -12.70 10.55
N GLY A 131 -19.33 -13.47 11.60
CA GLY A 131 -20.00 -14.76 11.52
C GLY A 131 -21.49 -14.62 11.17
N PHE A 132 -21.97 -15.41 10.20
CA PHE A 132 -23.38 -15.43 9.80
C PHE A 132 -24.27 -16.27 10.73
N LYS A 133 -23.68 -17.22 11.46
CA LYS A 133 -24.40 -18.17 12.32
C LYS A 133 -23.84 -18.08 13.74
N ASN A 134 -24.35 -17.13 14.52
CA ASN A 134 -24.07 -17.01 15.95
C ASN A 134 -24.89 -18.05 16.74
N GLU A 135 -24.64 -19.34 16.49
CA GLU A 135 -25.21 -20.42 17.30
C GLU A 135 -24.50 -20.48 18.65
N ASN A 136 -25.27 -20.69 19.73
CA ASN A 136 -24.75 -20.96 21.09
C ASN A 136 -23.86 -19.87 21.69
N GLY A 137 -24.16 -18.58 21.40
CA GLY A 137 -23.43 -17.44 21.97
C GLY A 137 -22.05 -17.20 21.35
N LYS A 138 -21.72 -17.89 20.25
CA LYS A 138 -20.53 -17.62 19.45
C LYS A 138 -20.68 -16.29 18.74
N ARG A 139 -19.62 -15.48 18.75
CA ARG A 139 -19.57 -14.20 18.04
C ARG A 139 -18.21 -14.08 17.38
N ASN A 140 -18.21 -13.54 16.17
CA ASN A 140 -17.01 -13.18 15.44
C ASN A 140 -17.33 -11.95 14.62
N ASP A 141 -16.70 -10.83 14.93
CA ASP A 141 -16.82 -9.60 14.16
C ASP A 141 -15.46 -8.98 13.90
N ASN A 142 -15.30 -8.46 12.69
CA ASN A 142 -14.10 -7.80 12.26
C ASN A 142 -14.44 -6.45 11.61
N SER A 143 -13.59 -5.48 11.88
CA SER A 143 -13.66 -4.18 11.23
C SER A 143 -12.24 -3.75 10.90
N SER A 144 -12.07 -3.13 9.73
CA SER A 144 -10.77 -2.59 9.34
C SER A 144 -10.91 -1.35 8.48
N ALA A 145 -9.91 -0.50 8.57
CA ALA A 145 -9.74 0.66 7.73
C ALA A 145 -8.29 0.74 7.25
N PHE A 146 -8.11 1.22 6.02
CA PHE A 146 -6.80 1.39 5.40
C PHE A 146 -6.77 2.69 4.63
N TYR A 147 -5.63 3.36 4.68
CA TYR A 147 -5.34 4.54 3.87
C TYR A 147 -3.94 4.42 3.27
N SER A 148 -3.76 4.79 2.01
CA SER A 148 -2.43 4.91 1.42
C SER A 148 -2.31 6.06 0.45
N VAL A 149 -1.14 6.70 0.43
CA VAL A 149 -0.84 7.82 -0.48
C VAL A 149 0.61 7.72 -0.98
N PRO A 150 0.85 7.78 -2.30
CA PRO A 150 2.19 7.83 -2.87
C PRO A 150 2.73 9.28 -2.98
N TRP A 151 4.05 9.45 -2.85
CA TRP A 151 4.75 10.68 -3.25
C TRP A 151 6.14 10.37 -3.84
N GLY A 152 6.26 10.51 -5.15
CA GLY A 152 7.46 10.21 -5.92
C GLY A 152 7.87 8.75 -5.73
N TYR A 153 9.02 8.52 -5.10
CA TYR A 153 9.52 7.19 -4.76
C TYR A 153 9.05 6.67 -3.40
N TRP A 154 8.23 7.42 -2.67
CA TRP A 154 7.74 7.07 -1.36
C TRP A 154 6.25 6.70 -1.34
N ALA A 155 5.83 5.97 -0.32
CA ALA A 155 4.42 5.73 -0.02
C ALA A 155 4.19 5.62 1.50
N LEU A 156 3.07 6.18 1.97
CA LEU A 156 2.57 6.03 3.33
C LEU A 156 1.40 5.05 3.30
N GLU A 157 1.35 4.15 4.26
CA GLU A 157 0.26 3.23 4.47
C GLU A 157 -0.14 3.24 5.95
N LEU A 158 -1.42 3.49 6.21
CA LEU A 158 -2.02 3.44 7.53
C LEU A 158 -3.05 2.32 7.54
N TYR A 159 -3.06 1.52 8.59
CA TYR A 159 -4.01 0.43 8.76
C TYR A 159 -4.47 0.36 10.20
N ALA A 160 -5.77 0.19 10.40
CA ALA A 160 -6.36 -0.07 11.69
C ALA A 160 -7.36 -1.23 11.57
N SER A 161 -7.38 -2.13 12.55
CA SER A 161 -8.40 -3.16 12.64
C SER A 161 -8.79 -3.45 14.07
N GLN A 162 -10.01 -3.95 14.23
CA GLN A 162 -10.52 -4.50 15.47
C GLN A 162 -11.20 -5.83 15.18
N TYR A 163 -10.84 -6.84 15.96
CA TYR A 163 -11.38 -8.19 15.87
C TYR A 163 -11.92 -8.60 17.22
N ARG A 164 -13.21 -8.94 17.28
CA ARG A 164 -13.87 -9.41 18.49
C ARG A 164 -14.38 -10.82 18.29
N THR A 165 -14.14 -11.64 19.29
CA THR A 165 -14.55 -13.04 19.27
C THR A 165 -15.16 -13.43 20.61
N THR A 166 -16.13 -14.33 20.57
CA THR A 166 -16.70 -14.96 21.76
C THR A 166 -16.89 -16.45 21.49
N GLN A 167 -16.46 -17.27 22.45
CA GLN A 167 -16.68 -18.70 22.46
C GLN A 167 -17.13 -19.16 23.85
N THR A 168 -17.87 -20.26 23.91
CA THR A 168 -18.25 -20.92 25.16
C THR A 168 -17.33 -22.10 25.40
N ILE A 169 -16.62 -22.11 26.52
CA ILE A 169 -15.78 -23.20 27.00
C ILE A 169 -16.64 -24.04 27.96
N HIS A 170 -16.80 -25.32 27.64
CA HIS A 170 -17.52 -26.27 28.49
C HIS A 170 -16.52 -27.03 29.36
N SER A 171 -16.72 -27.01 30.69
CA SER A 171 -15.89 -27.73 31.66
C SER A 171 -16.78 -28.43 32.68
N GLY A 172 -17.08 -29.71 32.44
CA GLY A 172 -18.09 -30.45 33.21
C GLY A 172 -19.46 -29.77 33.11
N ASP A 173 -20.08 -29.52 34.26
CA ASP A 173 -21.37 -28.83 34.37
C ASP A 173 -21.26 -27.30 34.24
N PHE A 174 -20.04 -26.76 34.18
CA PHE A 174 -19.80 -25.32 34.07
C PHE A 174 -19.64 -24.88 32.62
N HIS A 175 -20.15 -23.68 32.34
CA HIS A 175 -20.02 -23.01 31.05
C HIS A 175 -19.36 -21.65 31.27
N TYR A 176 -18.23 -21.44 30.60
CA TYR A 176 -17.49 -20.19 30.66
C TYR A 176 -17.54 -19.48 29.31
N ARG A 177 -17.97 -18.22 29.28
CA ARG A 177 -17.88 -17.36 28.11
C ARG A 177 -16.47 -16.79 28.06
N TYR A 178 -15.73 -17.08 27.00
CA TYR A 178 -14.41 -16.52 26.75
C TYR A 178 -14.49 -15.56 25.57
N SER A 179 -14.17 -14.28 25.79
CA SER A 179 -14.14 -13.24 24.76
C SER A 179 -12.74 -12.69 24.54
N SER A 180 -12.48 -12.23 23.33
CA SER A 180 -11.29 -11.45 23.00
C SER A 180 -11.67 -10.18 22.23
N ASP A 181 -10.96 -9.08 22.52
CA ASP A 181 -10.97 -7.84 21.75
C ASP A 181 -9.53 -7.50 21.36
N GLU A 182 -9.22 -7.63 20.07
CA GLU A 182 -7.89 -7.40 19.53
C GLU A 182 -7.91 -6.21 18.58
N LYS A 183 -7.13 -5.18 18.90
CA LYS A 183 -6.96 -3.97 18.09
C LYS A 183 -5.55 -3.92 17.54
N LEU A 184 -5.43 -3.60 16.26
CA LEU A 184 -4.16 -3.43 15.58
C LEU A 184 -4.14 -2.07 14.88
N MET A 185 -3.08 -1.31 15.06
CA MET A 185 -2.79 -0.10 14.30
C MET A 185 -1.38 -0.19 13.74
N THR A 186 -1.22 0.18 12.48
CA THR A 186 0.10 0.24 11.84
C THR A 186 0.24 1.47 10.98
N ALA A 187 1.44 2.04 10.97
CA ALA A 187 1.84 3.09 10.04
C ALA A 187 3.14 2.66 9.37
N ALA A 188 3.15 2.59 8.03
CA ALA A 188 4.29 2.16 7.25
C ALA A 188 4.70 3.25 6.25
N LEU A 189 6.00 3.51 6.18
CA LEU A 189 6.64 4.40 5.23
C LEU A 189 7.58 3.58 4.36
N ASN A 190 7.30 3.54 3.06
CA ASN A 190 8.07 2.77 2.09
C ASN A 190 8.78 3.71 1.11
N ARG A 191 9.99 3.35 0.68
CA ARG A 191 10.76 4.07 -0.35
C ARG A 191 11.36 3.11 -1.35
N VAL A 192 11.14 3.34 -2.64
CA VAL A 192 11.92 2.69 -3.70
C VAL A 192 13.33 3.28 -3.69
N VAL A 193 14.31 2.47 -3.32
CA VAL A 193 15.73 2.88 -3.19
C VAL A 193 16.55 2.53 -4.41
N TYR A 194 16.07 1.59 -5.24
CA TYR A 194 16.71 1.21 -6.50
C TYR A 194 15.66 0.72 -7.50
N ARG A 195 15.86 1.06 -8.78
CA ARG A 195 15.01 0.62 -9.90
C ARG A 195 15.81 0.49 -11.19
N SER A 196 15.52 -0.55 -11.95
CA SER A 196 15.98 -0.75 -13.33
C SER A 196 14.82 -1.27 -14.19
N ALA A 197 15.10 -1.66 -15.45
CA ALA A 197 14.09 -2.23 -16.35
C ALA A 197 13.57 -3.60 -15.89
N SER A 198 14.31 -4.28 -15.03
CA SER A 198 13.99 -5.64 -14.57
C SER A 198 14.09 -5.82 -13.06
N GLN A 199 14.40 -4.77 -12.30
CA GLN A 199 14.60 -4.88 -10.86
C GLN A 199 14.03 -3.69 -10.11
N LYS A 200 13.54 -3.93 -8.89
CA LYS A 200 13.07 -2.90 -7.97
C LYS A 200 13.40 -3.30 -6.55
N THR A 201 13.99 -2.37 -5.78
CA THR A 201 14.26 -2.57 -4.35
C THR A 201 13.53 -1.49 -3.55
N THR A 202 12.78 -1.91 -2.53
CA THR A 202 12.00 -1.05 -1.66
C THR A 202 12.47 -1.23 -0.21
N LEU A 203 12.76 -0.12 0.46
CA LEU A 203 13.03 -0.07 1.89
C LEU A 203 11.74 0.36 2.61
N GLY A 204 11.37 -0.33 3.69
CA GLY A 204 10.20 -0.05 4.49
C GLY A 204 10.55 0.18 5.96
N PHE A 205 9.84 1.11 6.59
CA PHE A 205 9.81 1.29 8.04
C PHE A 205 8.35 1.26 8.50
N LYS A 206 8.04 0.47 9.53
CA LYS A 206 6.66 0.28 10.01
C LYS A 206 6.58 0.35 11.52
N GLY A 207 5.71 1.21 12.05
CA GLY A 207 5.26 1.19 13.44
C GLY A 207 4.04 0.29 13.61
N ILE A 208 3.96 -0.44 14.71
CA ILE A 208 2.89 -1.39 15.04
C ILE A 208 2.49 -1.18 16.50
N LYS A 209 1.18 -1.01 16.75
CA LYS A 209 0.55 -0.99 18.08
C LYS A 209 -0.51 -2.08 18.11
N ARG A 210 -0.50 -2.92 19.13
CA ARG A 210 -1.49 -3.99 19.33
C ARG A 210 -1.96 -4.01 20.78
N ASP A 211 -3.26 -3.89 20.98
CA ASP A 211 -3.95 -4.06 22.26
C ASP A 211 -4.82 -5.33 22.17
N SER A 212 -4.59 -6.28 23.07
CA SER A 212 -5.30 -7.56 23.11
C SER A 212 -5.84 -7.79 24.51
N ARG A 213 -7.17 -7.77 24.64
CA ARG A 213 -7.89 -8.00 25.90
C ARG A 213 -8.67 -9.31 25.83
N TYR A 214 -8.77 -9.99 26.96
CA TYR A 214 -9.45 -11.28 27.07
C TYR A 214 -10.31 -11.28 28.33
N ASP A 215 -11.56 -11.70 28.20
CA ASP A 215 -12.49 -11.79 29.34
C ASP A 215 -12.98 -13.23 29.52
N LEU A 216 -13.21 -13.58 30.78
CA LEU A 216 -13.87 -14.82 31.20
C LEU A 216 -15.14 -14.45 31.97
N ASN A 217 -16.32 -14.81 31.44
CA ASN A 217 -17.62 -14.43 31.97
C ASN A 217 -17.76 -12.92 32.21
N ASP A 218 -17.33 -12.12 31.21
CA ASP A 218 -17.38 -10.65 31.24
C ASP A 218 -16.48 -10.01 32.33
N VAL A 219 -15.53 -10.78 32.88
CA VAL A 219 -14.46 -10.32 33.78
C VAL A 219 -13.12 -10.42 33.06
N GLU A 220 -12.38 -9.31 33.00
CA GLU A 220 -11.08 -9.25 32.35
C GLU A 220 -10.06 -10.18 33.03
N VAL A 221 -9.35 -10.96 32.21
CA VAL A 221 -8.20 -11.76 32.65
C VAL A 221 -6.96 -10.88 32.52
N GLU A 222 -6.71 -10.01 33.51
CA GLU A 222 -5.65 -8.99 33.46
C GLU A 222 -4.27 -9.55 33.10
N VAL A 223 -3.93 -10.75 33.58
CA VAL A 223 -2.66 -11.43 33.26
C VAL A 223 -2.50 -11.81 31.77
N GLN A 224 -3.58 -11.75 30.99
CA GLN A 224 -3.58 -11.95 29.54
C GLN A 224 -3.72 -10.64 28.75
N HIS A 225 -3.95 -9.50 29.41
CA HIS A 225 -3.95 -8.21 28.73
C HIS A 225 -2.54 -7.94 28.18
N ARG A 226 -2.47 -7.72 26.86
CA ARG A 226 -1.23 -7.37 26.18
C ARG A 226 -1.42 -6.07 25.42
N ASP A 227 -0.72 -5.04 25.88
CA ASP A 227 -0.52 -3.83 25.11
C ASP A 227 0.94 -3.77 24.62
N THR A 228 1.13 -3.90 23.32
CA THR A 228 2.46 -4.03 22.71
C THR A 228 2.66 -3.00 21.61
N SER A 229 3.88 -2.49 21.56
CA SER A 229 4.35 -1.58 20.53
C SER A 229 5.64 -2.12 19.94
N SER A 230 5.82 -2.02 18.63
CA SER A 230 7.04 -2.44 17.95
C SER A 230 7.27 -1.61 16.70
N TRP A 231 8.51 -1.56 16.24
CA TRP A 231 8.85 -1.07 14.92
C TRP A 231 9.50 -2.18 14.08
N GLN A 232 9.40 -2.07 12.77
CA GLN A 232 9.94 -3.00 11.81
C GLN A 232 10.68 -2.25 10.70
N LEU A 233 11.86 -2.74 10.34
CA LEU A 233 12.54 -2.40 9.10
C LEU A 233 12.38 -3.56 8.12
N SER A 234 12.12 -3.26 6.85
CA SER A 234 12.02 -4.25 5.79
C SER A 234 12.77 -3.82 4.53
N LEU A 235 13.33 -4.79 3.83
CA LEU A 235 13.90 -4.64 2.51
C LEU A 235 13.23 -5.65 1.58
N GLU A 236 12.60 -5.18 0.52
CA GLU A 236 11.95 -6.00 -0.49
C GLU A 236 12.65 -5.82 -1.84
N HIS A 237 12.90 -6.91 -2.55
CA HIS A 237 13.50 -6.90 -3.88
C HIS A 237 12.66 -7.73 -4.84
N LEU A 238 12.25 -7.11 -5.95
CA LEU A 238 11.57 -7.73 -7.07
C LEU A 238 12.51 -7.76 -8.27
N ALA A 239 12.67 -8.93 -8.88
CA ALA A 239 13.45 -9.14 -10.10
C ALA A 239 12.64 -9.89 -11.16
N TYR A 240 12.62 -9.35 -12.37
CA TYR A 240 12.07 -9.99 -13.58
C TYR A 240 13.20 -10.74 -14.28
N LEU A 241 13.05 -12.06 -14.36
CA LEU A 241 13.97 -12.98 -15.01
C LEU A 241 13.33 -13.49 -16.31
N PRO A 242 14.10 -13.98 -17.29
CA PRO A 242 13.55 -14.49 -18.54
C PRO A 242 12.53 -15.63 -18.36
N PHE A 243 12.61 -16.36 -17.25
CA PHE A 243 11.79 -17.53 -16.94
C PHE A 243 10.77 -17.28 -15.82
N GLY A 244 10.64 -16.04 -15.31
CA GLY A 244 9.70 -15.76 -14.22
C GLY A 244 10.03 -14.50 -13.43
N GLN A 245 9.44 -14.40 -12.24
CA GLN A 245 9.66 -13.29 -11.32
C GLN A 245 10.14 -13.84 -9.98
N LEU A 246 11.10 -13.15 -9.37
CA LEU A 246 11.60 -13.44 -8.04
C LEU A 246 11.28 -12.26 -7.12
N THR A 247 10.55 -12.52 -6.05
CA THR A 247 10.34 -11.56 -4.95
C THR A 247 11.03 -12.09 -3.70
N ALA A 248 11.93 -11.31 -3.13
CA ALA A 248 12.62 -11.60 -1.88
C ALA A 248 12.36 -10.49 -0.87
N SER A 249 12.18 -10.85 0.41
CA SER A 249 12.04 -9.86 1.48
C SER A 249 12.86 -10.26 2.71
N LEU A 250 13.43 -9.26 3.35
CA LEU A 250 14.14 -9.37 4.63
C LEU A 250 13.51 -8.37 5.60
N GLY A 251 13.22 -8.80 6.83
CA GLY A 251 12.61 -7.96 7.85
C GLY A 251 13.27 -8.14 9.21
N TYR A 252 13.39 -7.05 9.95
CA TYR A 252 13.78 -7.03 11.35
C TYR A 252 12.72 -6.27 12.14
N GLN A 253 12.14 -6.90 13.17
CA GLN A 253 11.14 -6.29 14.03
C GLN A 253 11.65 -6.29 15.47
N HIS A 254 11.47 -5.15 16.14
CA HIS A 254 11.88 -4.97 17.52
C HIS A 254 10.74 -4.37 18.34
N ALA A 255 10.45 -4.98 19.49
CA ALA A 255 9.51 -4.44 20.46
C ALA A 255 10.08 -3.14 21.04
N ALA A 256 9.29 -2.07 21.02
CA ALA A 256 9.68 -0.79 21.58
C ALA A 256 8.43 -0.13 22.18
N PRO A 257 8.44 0.27 23.46
CA PRO A 257 7.32 0.96 24.05
C PRO A 257 7.11 2.30 23.34
N LEU A 258 6.16 2.35 22.42
CA LEU A 258 5.67 3.60 21.84
C LEU A 258 4.58 4.12 22.77
N VAL A 259 4.86 5.23 23.44
CA VAL A 259 3.89 6.00 24.21
C VAL A 259 3.15 6.89 23.21
N TRP A 260 1.84 6.67 23.02
CA TRP A 260 0.94 7.55 22.29
C TRP A 260 -0.25 7.86 23.17
#